data_AF-A0AB73IBJ5-F1
#
_entry.id   AF-A0AB73IBJ5-F1
#
_cell.length_a   1.000
_cell.length_b   1.000
_cell.length_c   1.000
_cell.angle_alpha   90.00
_cell.angle_beta   90.00
_cell.angle_gamma   90.00
#
_symmetry.space_group_name_H-M   'P 1'
#
loop_
_entity.id
_entity.type
_entity.pdbx_description
1 polymer ?
#
loop_
_entity_poly.entity_id
_entity_poly.type
_entity_poly.pdbx_seq_one_letter_code
_entity_poly.pdbx_strand_id
1 'polypeptide(L)'
;MKLDEGFLTSMREAMTLLRTRGPAEATEAIQRALGGNAEGSTHGTASWHATPEAFTVPFERPAAKHAETVNAREARADIQDRGHFSTHAFSNAAGRRQYRLYVPAESQGEPLPLIVMLHGCTQNADDFAAGTQMNALAERHRFLVAYPEQPQQANPSKCWNWFKPGDQQCERGEPSLIAGITREIIAEQNVDPTRVYVAGLSAGGAMAAIMVAEYPELYAAAGVHSGLPARCAHDLPSALAAMKGGKRPVQARRGAHGTASLPKRPVIVFHGDADATVNIRNAAQLVDGFSARPQGDGEQRRTDAGGRACTVSRLVSADGIDAELWTIHGAPHAWAGGNARGSYTDPAGPDASAEMLRFFLEHPQRR
;
A
#
# COMPACT_ATOMS: atom_id res chain seq x y z
N MET A 1 -18.89 3.34 -34.36
CA MET A 1 -18.54 2.56 -33.16
C MET A 1 -19.81 1.92 -32.64
N LYS A 2 -20.08 0.66 -33.00
CA LYS A 2 -21.27 -0.06 -32.50
C LYS A 2 -20.97 -0.50 -31.07
N LEU A 3 -21.79 -0.06 -30.12
CA LEU A 3 -21.76 -0.55 -28.75
C LEU A 3 -22.12 -2.04 -28.76
N ASP A 4 -21.30 -2.84 -28.11
CA ASP A 4 -21.46 -4.29 -27.99
C ASP A 4 -22.78 -4.63 -27.28
N GLU A 5 -23.69 -5.30 -27.98
CA GLU A 5 -25.02 -5.68 -27.48
C GLU A 5 -24.94 -6.58 -26.23
N GLY A 6 -23.83 -7.31 -26.06
CA GLY A 6 -23.59 -8.11 -24.86
C GLY A 6 -23.52 -7.23 -23.60
N PHE A 7 -22.80 -6.11 -23.67
CA PHE A 7 -22.63 -5.19 -22.54
C PHE A 7 -23.94 -4.50 -22.13
N LEU A 8 -24.75 -4.07 -23.11
CA LEU A 8 -26.04 -3.43 -22.83
C LEU A 8 -27.07 -4.41 -22.24
N THR A 9 -26.98 -5.69 -22.63
CA THR A 9 -27.83 -6.75 -22.08
C THR A 9 -27.46 -7.04 -20.63
N SER A 10 -26.17 -7.18 -20.32
CA SER A 10 -25.69 -7.37 -18.94
C SER A 10 -26.02 -6.19 -18.03
N MET A 11 -25.97 -4.95 -18.52
CA MET A 11 -26.35 -3.77 -17.73
C MET A 11 -27.85 -3.71 -17.41
N ARG A 12 -28.73 -4.10 -18.34
CA ARG A 12 -30.18 -4.15 -18.07
C ARG A 12 -30.54 -5.24 -17.06
N GLU A 13 -29.86 -6.37 -17.13
CA GLU A 13 -30.07 -7.48 -16.19
C GLU A 13 -29.58 -7.10 -14.78
N ALA A 14 -28.41 -6.47 -14.65
CA ALA A 14 -27.90 -5.96 -13.39
C ALA A 14 -28.84 -4.91 -12.74
N MET A 15 -29.40 -3.98 -13.53
CA MET A 15 -30.38 -3.01 -13.01
C MET A 15 -31.70 -3.65 -12.58
N THR A 16 -32.12 -4.72 -13.24
CA THR A 16 -33.36 -5.44 -12.89
C THR A 16 -33.17 -6.23 -11.58
N LEU A 17 -32.01 -6.86 -11.38
CA LEU A 17 -31.67 -7.58 -10.15
C LEU A 17 -31.52 -6.63 -8.96
N LEU A 18 -30.93 -5.44 -9.16
CA LEU A 18 -30.78 -4.42 -8.12
C LEU A 18 -32.14 -3.92 -7.58
N ARG A 19 -33.19 -3.98 -8.41
CA ARG A 19 -34.54 -3.52 -8.08
C ARG A 19 -35.42 -4.60 -7.47
N THR A 20 -35.10 -5.88 -7.67
CA THR A 20 -35.98 -7.01 -7.34
C THR A 20 -35.43 -7.96 -6.29
N ARG A 21 -34.11 -8.11 -6.18
CA ARG A 21 -33.47 -9.07 -5.25
C ARG A 21 -32.48 -8.43 -4.28
N GLY A 22 -31.90 -7.29 -4.69
CA GLY A 22 -31.11 -6.44 -3.81
C GLY A 22 -29.67 -6.27 -4.28
N PRO A 23 -28.86 -5.50 -3.54
CA PRO A 23 -27.52 -5.08 -3.97
C PRO A 23 -26.50 -6.22 -4.07
N ALA A 24 -26.72 -7.31 -3.32
CA ALA A 24 -25.82 -8.46 -3.27
C ALA A 24 -25.85 -9.28 -4.56
N GLU A 25 -27.04 -9.66 -5.08
CA GLU A 25 -27.11 -10.44 -6.32
C GLU A 25 -26.72 -9.62 -7.56
N ALA A 26 -26.94 -8.30 -7.53
CA ALA A 26 -26.47 -7.42 -8.61
C ALA A 26 -24.94 -7.33 -8.66
N THR A 27 -24.26 -7.47 -7.52
CA THR A 27 -22.79 -7.49 -7.44
C THR A 27 -22.23 -8.79 -8.02
N GLU A 28 -22.87 -9.94 -7.77
CA GLU A 28 -22.48 -11.23 -8.36
C GLU A 28 -22.70 -11.28 -9.88
N ALA A 29 -23.76 -10.64 -10.39
CA ALA A 29 -24.02 -10.56 -11.82
C ALA A 29 -22.95 -9.73 -12.55
N ILE A 30 -22.50 -8.63 -11.95
CA ILE A 30 -21.41 -7.78 -12.48
C ILE A 30 -20.08 -8.56 -12.47
N GLN A 31 -19.81 -9.36 -11.44
CA GLN A 31 -18.60 -10.17 -11.35
C GLN A 31 -18.54 -11.28 -12.43
N ARG A 32 -19.67 -11.92 -12.75
CA ARG A 32 -19.73 -12.90 -13.86
C ARG A 32 -19.48 -12.26 -15.22
N ALA A 33 -20.02 -11.07 -15.46
CA ALA A 33 -19.82 -10.35 -16.73
C ALA A 33 -18.36 -9.90 -16.96
N LEU A 34 -17.60 -9.69 -15.88
CA LEU A 34 -16.19 -9.30 -15.94
C LEU A 34 -15.23 -10.50 -16.06
N GLY A 35 -15.71 -11.73 -15.86
CA GLY A 35 -14.89 -12.94 -15.78
C GLY A 35 -14.83 -13.81 -17.05
N GLY A 36 -15.51 -13.44 -18.15
CA GLY A 36 -15.61 -14.29 -19.35
C GLY A 36 -15.07 -13.64 -20.62
N ASN A 37 -13.83 -13.98 -21.01
CA ASN A 37 -13.41 -14.22 -22.40
C ASN A 37 -11.88 -14.47 -22.47
N ALA A 38 -11.49 -15.73 -22.38
CA ALA A 38 -10.15 -16.17 -22.78
C ALA A 38 -10.23 -17.60 -23.35
N GLU A 39 -10.62 -17.71 -24.61
CA GLU A 39 -10.30 -18.88 -25.43
C GLU A 39 -9.90 -18.46 -26.85
N GLY A 40 -8.71 -18.90 -27.28
CA GLY A 40 -8.40 -19.17 -28.68
C GLY A 40 -7.58 -18.14 -29.47
N SER A 41 -6.25 -18.22 -29.40
CA SER A 41 -5.44 -18.24 -30.63
C SER A 41 -4.05 -18.83 -30.40
N THR A 42 -3.64 -19.62 -31.38
CA THR A 42 -2.55 -20.59 -31.36
C THR A 42 -1.18 -19.98 -31.66
N HIS A 43 -0.15 -20.57 -31.06
CA HIS A 43 1.26 -20.30 -31.28
C HIS A 43 1.72 -20.56 -32.72
N GLY A 44 2.56 -19.66 -33.25
CA GLY A 44 3.47 -19.90 -34.36
C GLY A 44 4.92 -19.69 -33.89
N THR A 45 5.73 -20.74 -33.97
CA THR A 45 7.15 -20.79 -33.61
C THR A 45 8.02 -20.25 -34.75
N ALA A 46 9.09 -19.52 -34.41
CA ALA A 46 10.24 -19.36 -35.31
C ALA A 46 11.53 -19.22 -34.49
N SER A 47 12.47 -20.13 -34.78
CA SER A 47 13.81 -20.25 -34.23
C SER A 47 14.79 -19.28 -34.91
N TRP A 48 15.81 -18.83 -34.16
CA TRP A 48 17.01 -18.24 -34.73
C TRP A 48 18.25 -18.71 -33.98
N HIS A 49 19.19 -19.27 -34.73
CA HIS A 49 20.53 -19.67 -34.30
C HIS A 49 21.58 -18.66 -34.77
N ALA A 50 22.66 -18.62 -34.00
CA ALA A 50 24.05 -18.27 -34.32
C ALA A 50 24.52 -16.80 -34.16
N THR A 51 25.47 -16.66 -33.23
CA THR A 51 26.47 -15.58 -33.04
C THR A 51 27.62 -15.73 -34.06
N PRO A 52 28.58 -14.77 -34.16
CA PRO A 52 29.76 -14.77 -33.25
C PRO A 52 30.35 -13.39 -32.86
N GLU A 53 31.06 -13.42 -31.71
CA GLU A 53 32.30 -12.72 -31.30
C GLU A 53 32.45 -11.18 -31.41
N ALA A 54 33.18 -10.46 -30.56
CA ALA A 54 33.67 -10.54 -29.18
C ALA A 54 34.50 -9.25 -28.96
N PHE A 55 34.44 -8.59 -27.80
CA PHE A 55 35.61 -7.94 -27.18
C PHE A 55 35.32 -7.64 -25.71
N THR A 56 36.08 -8.28 -24.82
CA THR A 56 36.05 -8.14 -23.36
C THR A 56 37.37 -7.56 -22.87
N VAL A 57 37.32 -6.80 -21.79
CA VAL A 57 38.49 -6.41 -20.98
C VAL A 57 38.14 -6.70 -19.50
N PRO A 58 39.04 -7.32 -18.70
CA PRO A 58 38.64 -8.17 -17.58
C PRO A 58 38.59 -7.42 -16.25
N PHE A 59 37.61 -7.78 -15.41
CA PHE A 59 37.64 -7.52 -13.98
C PHE A 59 37.70 -8.88 -13.27
N GLU A 60 38.77 -9.13 -12.51
CA GLU A 60 39.02 -10.40 -11.82
C GLU A 60 37.94 -10.71 -10.77
N ARG A 61 37.39 -11.92 -10.86
CA ARG A 61 36.49 -12.52 -9.86
C ARG A 61 37.32 -13.46 -8.98
N PRO A 62 37.20 -13.41 -7.63
CA PRO A 62 37.75 -14.45 -6.78
C PRO A 62 37.01 -15.77 -7.04
N ALA A 63 37.77 -16.86 -7.00
CA ALA A 63 37.35 -18.21 -7.35
C ALA A 63 36.08 -18.68 -6.60
N ALA A 64 35.11 -19.18 -7.36
CA ALA A 64 33.93 -19.85 -6.85
C ALA A 64 34.32 -21.21 -6.26
N LYS A 65 34.02 -21.42 -4.97
CA LYS A 65 33.76 -22.77 -4.46
C LYS A 65 32.29 -23.08 -4.71
N HIS A 66 32.06 -24.16 -5.44
CA HIS A 66 30.75 -24.73 -5.70
C HIS A 66 30.09 -25.22 -4.41
N ALA A 67 28.99 -24.59 -4.02
CA ALA A 67 27.77 -25.18 -3.44
C ALA A 67 26.80 -24.04 -3.06
N GLU A 68 25.50 -24.34 -3.03
CA GLU A 68 24.41 -23.49 -2.50
C GLU A 68 23.77 -22.45 -3.44
N THR A 69 23.04 -22.93 -4.45
CA THR A 69 21.94 -22.15 -5.06
C THR A 69 20.57 -22.48 -4.46
N VAL A 70 20.53 -23.20 -3.33
CA VAL A 70 19.26 -23.56 -2.63
C VAL A 70 18.91 -22.55 -1.52
N ASN A 71 19.86 -21.73 -1.05
CA ASN A 71 19.79 -21.16 0.30
C ASN A 71 19.40 -19.67 0.42
N ALA A 72 18.88 -19.01 -0.63
CA ALA A 72 18.45 -17.60 -0.54
C ALA A 72 16.92 -17.45 -0.33
N ARG A 73 16.13 -18.37 -0.88
CA ARG A 73 14.67 -18.43 -0.68
C ARG A 73 14.30 -19.09 0.64
N GLU A 74 15.02 -20.16 1.02
CA GLU A 74 14.85 -20.84 2.31
C GLU A 74 15.30 -19.95 3.47
N ALA A 75 16.46 -19.27 3.35
CA ALA A 75 16.91 -18.30 4.36
C ALA A 75 15.95 -17.11 4.55
N ARG A 76 15.18 -16.72 3.53
CA ARG A 76 14.13 -15.70 3.67
C ARG A 76 12.88 -16.21 4.41
N ALA A 77 12.54 -17.49 4.26
CA ALA A 77 11.46 -18.12 5.00
C ALA A 77 11.85 -18.29 6.49
N ASP A 78 13.09 -18.71 6.75
CA ASP A 78 13.60 -18.99 8.10
C ASP A 78 13.72 -17.72 8.97
N ILE A 79 13.95 -16.55 8.37
CA ILE A 79 14.00 -15.28 9.11
C ILE A 79 12.62 -14.86 9.63
N GLN A 80 11.52 -15.12 8.90
CA GLN A 80 10.19 -14.63 9.30
C GLN A 80 9.66 -15.24 10.60
N ASP A 81 10.14 -16.42 10.96
CA ASP A 81 9.65 -17.19 12.11
C ASP A 81 10.57 -17.09 13.35
N ARG A 82 11.66 -16.29 13.28
CA ARG A 82 12.52 -16.06 14.45
C ARG A 82 11.84 -15.19 15.50
N GLY A 83 11.07 -14.20 15.07
CA GLY A 83 10.31 -13.29 15.92
C GLY A 83 9.00 -13.88 16.41
N HIS A 84 8.32 -13.11 17.28
CA HIS A 84 7.05 -13.51 17.84
C HIS A 84 5.89 -12.81 17.13
N PHE A 85 4.97 -13.57 16.53
CA PHE A 85 3.78 -13.04 15.86
C PHE A 85 2.51 -13.38 16.64
N SER A 86 2.08 -12.45 17.50
CA SER A 86 0.96 -12.60 18.44
C SER A 86 -0.33 -11.95 17.97
N THR A 87 -1.47 -12.47 18.43
CA THR A 87 -2.80 -11.87 18.20
C THR A 87 -3.27 -11.15 19.45
N HIS A 88 -3.76 -9.93 19.26
CA HIS A 88 -4.28 -9.04 20.29
C HIS A 88 -5.60 -8.42 19.85
N ALA A 89 -6.25 -7.67 20.73
CA ALA A 89 -7.46 -6.96 20.38
C ALA A 89 -7.63 -5.69 21.21
N PHE A 90 -8.01 -4.61 20.53
CA PHE A 90 -8.30 -3.31 21.12
C PHE A 90 -9.79 -2.97 20.96
N SER A 91 -10.35 -2.29 21.96
CA SER A 91 -11.74 -1.82 21.95
C SER A 91 -11.84 -0.36 22.39
N ASN A 92 -12.71 0.40 21.74
CA ASN A 92 -13.16 1.72 22.21
C ASN A 92 -14.65 1.93 21.84
N ALA A 93 -15.15 3.15 21.96
CA ALA A 93 -16.55 3.49 21.63
C ALA A 93 -16.93 3.22 20.14
N ALA A 94 -15.96 3.18 19.23
CA ALA A 94 -16.19 2.88 17.80
C ALA A 94 -16.24 1.37 17.50
N GLY A 95 -15.92 0.52 18.47
CA GLY A 95 -16.04 -0.94 18.36
C GLY A 95 -14.78 -1.67 18.81
N ARG A 96 -14.53 -2.83 18.21
CA ARG A 96 -13.38 -3.70 18.51
C ARG A 96 -12.64 -4.07 17.23
N ARG A 97 -11.32 -4.15 17.28
CA ARG A 97 -10.45 -4.66 16.21
C ARG A 97 -9.46 -5.65 16.79
N GLN A 98 -9.28 -6.77 16.10
CA GLN A 98 -8.13 -7.63 16.34
C GLN A 98 -6.93 -7.05 15.59
N TYR A 99 -5.74 -7.35 16.07
CA TYR A 99 -4.51 -7.04 15.35
C TYR A 99 -3.47 -8.12 15.60
N ARG A 100 -2.59 -8.33 14.62
CA ARG A 100 -1.38 -9.12 14.83
C ARG A 100 -0.22 -8.18 15.13
N LEU A 101 0.59 -8.52 16.13
CA LEU A 101 1.82 -7.79 16.47
C LEU A 101 3.02 -8.70 16.25
N TYR A 102 3.92 -8.26 15.39
CA TYR A 102 5.23 -8.87 15.19
C TYR A 102 6.28 -8.14 16.02
N VAL A 103 6.97 -8.90 16.87
CA VAL A 103 8.12 -8.44 17.67
C VAL A 103 9.35 -9.22 17.22
N PRO A 104 10.43 -8.54 16.78
CA PRO A 104 11.62 -9.23 16.29
C PRO A 104 12.35 -9.98 17.41
N ALA A 105 13.02 -11.08 17.07
CA ALA A 105 13.66 -11.97 18.04
C ALA A 105 14.71 -11.27 18.93
N GLU A 106 15.48 -10.37 18.33
CA GLU A 106 16.58 -9.66 18.97
C GLU A 106 16.14 -8.23 19.36
N SER A 107 15.48 -8.11 20.52
CA SER A 107 15.30 -6.82 21.20
C SER A 107 16.26 -6.76 22.39
N GLN A 108 17.14 -5.74 22.43
CA GLN A 108 18.14 -5.57 23.50
C GLN A 108 17.66 -4.57 24.56
N GLY A 109 16.33 -4.36 24.65
CA GLY A 109 15.72 -3.43 25.58
C GLY A 109 15.84 -1.96 25.19
N GLU A 110 16.29 -1.64 23.98
CA GLU A 110 16.23 -0.28 23.43
C GLU A 110 14.85 0.06 22.87
N PRO A 111 14.44 1.35 22.87
CA PRO A 111 13.20 1.76 22.23
C PRO A 111 13.23 1.50 20.72
N LEU A 112 12.26 0.72 20.23
CA LEU A 112 12.17 0.29 18.84
C LEU A 112 11.19 1.17 18.05
N PRO A 113 11.39 1.37 16.73
CA PRO A 113 10.36 1.93 15.86
C PRO A 113 9.11 1.02 15.81
N LEU A 114 7.96 1.61 15.49
CA LEU A 114 6.72 0.88 15.21
C LEU A 114 6.19 1.25 13.82
N ILE A 115 5.86 0.25 13.01
CA ILE A 115 5.17 0.43 11.73
C ILE A 115 3.80 -0.24 11.80
N VAL A 116 2.74 0.54 11.57
CA VAL A 116 1.37 0.04 11.46
C VAL A 116 1.06 -0.24 9.98
N MET A 117 0.79 -1.50 9.64
CA MET A 117 0.58 -2.00 8.28
C MET A 117 -0.90 -2.31 8.04
N LEU A 118 -1.55 -1.53 7.18
CA LEU A 118 -2.99 -1.60 6.88
C LEU A 118 -3.24 -2.33 5.56
N HIS A 119 -3.87 -3.51 5.66
CA HIS A 119 -4.13 -4.38 4.52
C HIS A 119 -5.20 -3.81 3.56
N GLY A 120 -5.18 -4.28 2.30
CA GLY A 120 -6.21 -3.98 1.31
C GLY A 120 -7.50 -4.78 1.54
N CYS A 121 -8.53 -4.50 0.73
CA CYS A 121 -9.78 -5.27 0.76
C CYS A 121 -9.52 -6.77 0.57
N THR A 122 -10.35 -7.62 1.17
CA THR A 122 -10.30 -9.10 1.15
C THR A 122 -9.09 -9.75 1.85
N GLN A 123 -8.01 -9.01 2.06
CA GLN A 123 -6.82 -9.45 2.80
C GLN A 123 -7.07 -9.51 4.32
N ASN A 124 -6.09 -10.05 5.05
CA ASN A 124 -6.01 -10.03 6.52
C ASN A 124 -4.55 -9.79 6.94
N ALA A 125 -4.26 -9.84 8.24
CA ALA A 125 -2.93 -9.56 8.75
C ALA A 125 -1.88 -10.55 8.26
N ASP A 126 -2.15 -11.86 8.26
CA ASP A 126 -1.18 -12.87 7.83
C ASP A 126 -0.89 -12.79 6.31
N ASP A 127 -1.91 -12.59 5.48
CA ASP A 127 -1.75 -12.41 4.03
C ASP A 127 -0.93 -11.16 3.70
N PHE A 128 -1.20 -10.05 4.40
CA PHE A 128 -0.47 -8.80 4.18
C PHE A 128 0.97 -8.87 4.70
N ALA A 129 1.20 -9.51 5.84
CA ALA A 129 2.55 -9.76 6.35
C ALA A 129 3.36 -10.68 5.41
N ALA A 130 2.74 -11.74 4.89
CA ALA A 130 3.36 -12.63 3.91
C ALA A 130 3.68 -11.91 2.61
N GLY A 131 2.76 -11.09 2.09
CA GLY A 131 2.93 -10.37 0.83
C GLY A 131 3.95 -9.24 0.91
N THR A 132 3.90 -8.42 1.95
CA THR A 132 4.81 -7.26 2.10
C THR A 132 6.20 -7.66 2.59
N GLN A 133 6.34 -8.83 3.21
CA GLN A 133 7.60 -9.28 3.85
C GLN A 133 8.10 -8.31 4.94
N MET A 134 7.25 -7.45 5.49
CA MET A 134 7.66 -6.44 6.47
C MET A 134 8.20 -7.08 7.76
N ASN A 135 7.72 -8.28 8.15
CA ASN A 135 8.30 -9.06 9.26
C ASN A 135 9.78 -9.43 9.02
N ALA A 136 10.15 -9.75 7.78
CA ALA A 136 11.54 -10.09 7.46
C ALA A 136 12.46 -8.86 7.49
N LEU A 137 11.90 -7.66 7.27
CA LEU A 137 12.62 -6.41 7.48
C LEU A 137 12.67 -6.04 8.97
N ALA A 138 11.61 -6.30 9.72
CA ALA A 138 11.56 -6.11 11.17
C ALA A 138 12.66 -6.88 11.91
N GLU A 139 12.93 -8.12 11.50
CA GLU A 139 14.06 -8.91 12.04
C GLU A 139 15.41 -8.28 11.73
N ARG A 140 15.60 -7.82 10.48
CA ARG A 140 16.89 -7.27 10.04
C ARG A 140 17.19 -5.88 10.61
N HIS A 141 16.17 -5.06 10.77
CA HIS A 141 16.30 -3.65 11.12
C HIS A 141 15.72 -3.30 12.49
N ARG A 142 15.24 -4.29 13.23
CA ARG A 142 14.79 -4.20 14.63
C ARG A 142 13.70 -3.14 14.81
N PHE A 143 12.49 -3.46 14.36
CA PHE A 143 11.30 -2.64 14.60
C PHE A 143 10.06 -3.53 14.79
N LEU A 144 9.03 -2.99 15.45
CA LEU A 144 7.76 -3.70 15.64
C LEU A 144 6.84 -3.47 14.44
N VAL A 145 6.01 -4.46 14.13
CA VAL A 145 4.98 -4.34 13.08
C VAL A 145 3.62 -4.70 13.61
N ALA A 146 2.69 -3.75 13.55
CA ALA A 146 1.29 -3.98 13.88
C ALA A 146 0.46 -4.14 12.62
N TYR A 147 -0.40 -5.15 12.58
CA TYR A 147 -1.33 -5.40 11.49
C TYR A 147 -2.77 -5.40 12.03
N PRO A 148 -3.41 -4.23 12.16
CA PRO A 148 -4.84 -4.15 12.45
C PRO A 148 -5.67 -4.90 11.41
N GLU A 149 -6.69 -5.62 11.85
CA GLU A 149 -7.58 -6.38 10.99
C GLU A 149 -8.96 -5.76 10.88
N GLN A 150 -9.46 -5.64 9.65
CA GLN A 150 -10.84 -5.25 9.38
C GLN A 150 -11.75 -6.49 9.30
N PRO A 151 -12.67 -6.69 10.27
CA PRO A 151 -13.52 -7.87 10.28
C PRO A 151 -14.66 -7.76 9.25
N GLN A 152 -15.16 -8.90 8.77
CA GLN A 152 -16.29 -8.95 7.83
C GLN A 152 -17.55 -8.29 8.40
N GLN A 153 -17.75 -8.32 9.72
CA GLN A 153 -18.87 -7.68 10.38
C GLN A 153 -18.82 -6.14 10.26
N ALA A 154 -17.62 -5.55 10.16
CA ALA A 154 -17.45 -4.11 9.94
C ALA A 154 -17.57 -3.73 8.45
N ASN A 155 -17.13 -4.62 7.56
CA ASN A 155 -17.28 -4.47 6.12
C ASN A 155 -17.24 -5.86 5.45
N PRO A 156 -18.25 -6.30 4.68
CA PRO A 156 -18.29 -7.65 4.09
C PRO A 156 -17.09 -8.00 3.22
N SER A 157 -16.46 -7.00 2.58
CA SER A 157 -15.26 -7.17 1.77
C SER A 157 -13.97 -6.99 2.57
N LYS A 158 -14.04 -6.91 3.91
CA LYS A 158 -12.91 -6.57 4.80
C LYS A 158 -12.21 -5.25 4.42
N CYS A 159 -12.89 -4.36 3.72
CA CYS A 159 -12.34 -3.06 3.35
C CYS A 159 -12.43 -2.08 4.51
N TRP A 160 -11.39 -1.28 4.70
CA TRP A 160 -11.49 -0.06 5.50
C TRP A 160 -12.53 0.88 4.91
N ASN A 161 -13.36 1.49 5.76
CA ASN A 161 -14.48 2.34 5.39
C ASN A 161 -14.04 3.80 5.14
N TRP A 162 -12.88 4.01 4.51
CA TRP A 162 -12.24 5.32 4.27
C TRP A 162 -13.11 6.37 3.57
N PHE A 163 -14.23 5.96 2.96
CA PHE A 163 -15.20 6.84 2.29
C PHE A 163 -16.38 7.25 3.18
N LYS A 164 -16.56 6.66 4.37
CA LYS A 164 -17.63 7.06 5.30
C LYS A 164 -17.18 8.25 6.14
N PRO A 165 -17.95 9.34 6.26
CA PRO A 165 -17.52 10.52 7.01
C PRO A 165 -17.18 10.25 8.49
N GLY A 166 -17.83 9.25 9.11
CA GLY A 166 -17.55 8.83 10.48
C GLY A 166 -16.22 8.09 10.66
N ASP A 167 -15.62 7.59 9.57
CA ASP A 167 -14.39 6.79 9.54
C ASP A 167 -13.22 7.57 8.90
N GLN A 168 -13.25 8.90 9.04
CA GLN A 168 -12.27 9.82 8.43
C GLN A 168 -11.78 10.92 9.40
N GLN A 169 -12.13 10.83 10.68
CA GLN A 169 -11.89 11.88 11.68
C GLN A 169 -11.11 11.35 12.86
N CYS A 170 -10.22 12.20 13.40
CA CYS A 170 -9.56 11.96 14.67
C CYS A 170 -10.56 11.64 15.80
N GLU A 171 -10.20 10.69 16.65
CA GLU A 171 -10.95 10.18 17.80
C GLU A 171 -12.37 9.66 17.45
N ARG A 172 -12.62 9.30 16.19
CA ARG A 172 -13.87 8.67 15.74
C ARG A 172 -13.63 7.50 14.81
N GLY A 173 -14.63 6.61 14.71
CA GLY A 173 -14.67 5.51 13.74
C GLY A 173 -13.44 4.62 13.73
N GLU A 174 -13.13 4.07 12.57
CA GLU A 174 -11.93 3.27 12.31
C GLU A 174 -10.61 3.95 12.66
N PRO A 175 -10.40 5.26 12.36
CA PRO A 175 -9.17 5.94 12.77
C PRO A 175 -8.92 5.89 14.29
N SER A 176 -9.96 6.04 15.12
CA SER A 176 -9.81 5.92 16.58
C SER A 176 -9.38 4.54 17.05
N LEU A 177 -9.79 3.48 16.34
CA LEU A 177 -9.43 2.11 16.67
C LEU A 177 -7.95 1.85 16.34
N ILE A 178 -7.49 2.32 15.17
CA ILE A 178 -6.09 2.18 14.75
C ILE A 178 -5.16 3.00 15.64
N ALA A 179 -5.52 4.25 15.95
CA ALA A 179 -4.76 5.08 16.88
C ALA A 179 -4.72 4.48 18.28
N GLY A 180 -5.84 3.89 18.74
CA GLY A 180 -5.91 3.18 20.01
C GLY A 180 -4.98 1.96 20.09
N ILE A 181 -5.00 1.10 19.07
CA ILE A 181 -4.03 -0.01 18.93
C ILE A 181 -2.59 0.51 18.99
N THR A 182 -2.30 1.57 18.24
CA THR A 182 -0.95 2.16 18.20
C THR A 182 -0.52 2.64 19.58
N ARG A 183 -1.39 3.36 20.30
CA ARG A 183 -1.12 3.86 21.65
C ARG A 183 -0.98 2.73 22.68
N GLU A 184 -1.78 1.67 22.57
CA GLU A 184 -1.67 0.47 23.41
C GLU A 184 -0.30 -0.19 23.23
N ILE A 185 0.14 -0.39 21.98
CA ILE A 185 1.46 -0.96 21.70
C ILE A 185 2.58 -0.06 22.23
N ILE A 186 2.47 1.27 22.08
CA ILE A 186 3.46 2.20 22.66
C ILE A 186 3.54 2.09 24.18
N ALA A 187 2.41 1.85 24.86
CA ALA A 187 2.36 1.73 26.31
C ALA A 187 2.87 0.37 26.83
N GLU A 188 2.63 -0.71 26.09
CA GLU A 188 2.96 -2.07 26.50
C GLU A 188 4.33 -2.55 26.01
N GLN A 189 4.81 -1.98 24.92
CA GLN A 189 6.10 -2.32 24.31
C GLN A 189 7.06 -1.14 24.46
N ASN A 190 8.37 -1.41 24.42
CA ASN A 190 9.37 -0.36 24.45
C ASN A 190 9.50 0.31 23.07
N VAL A 191 8.49 1.11 22.69
CA VAL A 191 8.46 1.84 21.40
C VAL A 191 9.06 3.23 21.59
N ASP A 192 9.84 3.68 20.62
CA ASP A 192 10.22 5.09 20.51
C ASP A 192 9.04 5.90 19.93
N PRO A 193 8.38 6.77 20.72
CA PRO A 193 7.21 7.50 20.25
C PRO A 193 7.53 8.51 19.15
N THR A 194 8.81 8.80 18.88
CA THR A 194 9.22 9.65 17.76
C THR A 194 9.39 8.87 16.45
N ARG A 195 9.33 7.53 16.49
CA ARG A 195 9.55 6.63 15.34
C ARG A 195 8.36 5.69 15.15
N VAL A 196 7.17 6.28 15.05
CA VAL A 196 5.92 5.57 14.77
C VAL A 196 5.42 5.95 13.38
N TYR A 197 5.14 4.96 12.55
CA TYR A 197 4.80 5.14 11.13
C TYR A 197 3.56 4.32 10.77
N VAL A 198 2.89 4.71 9.69
CA VAL A 198 1.72 3.98 9.17
C VAL A 198 1.84 3.79 7.67
N ALA A 199 1.54 2.59 7.18
CA ALA A 199 1.54 2.31 5.75
C ALA A 199 0.40 1.37 5.36
N GLY A 200 0.05 1.34 4.08
CA GLY A 200 -0.96 0.40 3.60
C GLY A 200 -1.13 0.32 2.08
N LEU A 201 -1.90 -0.68 1.67
CA LEU A 201 -2.25 -0.92 0.26
C LEU A 201 -3.74 -0.64 0.01
N SER A 202 -4.08 -0.02 -1.13
CA SER A 202 -5.47 0.13 -1.58
C SER A 202 -6.34 0.88 -0.54
N ALA A 203 -7.43 0.28 -0.07
CA ALA A 203 -8.23 0.79 1.04
C ALA A 203 -7.40 1.05 2.33
N GLY A 204 -6.39 0.21 2.60
CA GLY A 204 -5.44 0.42 3.69
C GLY A 204 -4.48 1.58 3.42
N GLY A 205 -4.12 1.83 2.16
CA GLY A 205 -3.35 3.00 1.76
C GLY A 205 -4.15 4.30 1.91
N ALA A 206 -5.44 4.28 1.55
CA ALA A 206 -6.35 5.40 1.83
C ALA A 206 -6.52 5.64 3.33
N MET A 207 -6.62 4.58 4.14
CA MET A 207 -6.67 4.70 5.59
C MET A 207 -5.35 5.22 6.17
N ALA A 208 -4.19 4.81 5.67
CA ALA A 208 -2.89 5.36 6.09
C ALA A 208 -2.79 6.87 5.82
N ALA A 209 -3.30 7.34 4.68
CA ALA A 209 -3.40 8.77 4.37
C ALA A 209 -4.34 9.52 5.34
N ILE A 210 -5.44 8.89 5.78
CA ILE A 210 -6.32 9.45 6.83
C ILE A 210 -5.57 9.49 8.17
N MET A 211 -4.92 8.40 8.57
CA MET A 211 -4.22 8.30 9.86
C MET A 211 -3.17 9.40 10.02
N VAL A 212 -2.32 9.63 9.03
CA VAL A 212 -1.28 10.67 9.12
C VAL A 212 -1.85 12.10 9.06
N ALA A 213 -3.00 12.29 8.43
CA ALA A 213 -3.68 13.59 8.38
C ALA A 213 -4.41 13.92 9.69
N GLU A 214 -5.05 12.93 10.31
CA GLU A 214 -5.85 13.08 11.53
C GLU A 214 -5.06 12.93 12.82
N TYR A 215 -3.92 12.22 12.78
CA TYR A 215 -3.05 11.96 13.92
C TYR A 215 -1.58 12.33 13.62
N PRO A 216 -1.30 13.58 13.18
CA PRO A 216 0.06 14.00 12.89
C PRO A 216 0.94 13.97 14.14
N GLU A 217 0.40 14.06 15.35
CA GLU A 217 1.16 13.93 16.60
C GLU A 217 1.60 12.50 16.92
N LEU A 218 0.91 11.50 16.35
CA LEU A 218 1.16 10.08 16.59
C LEU A 218 2.05 9.44 15.52
N TYR A 219 1.92 9.87 14.26
CA TYR A 219 2.69 9.31 13.16
C TYR A 219 3.72 10.30 12.62
N ALA A 220 4.98 9.87 12.59
CA ALA A 220 6.10 10.64 12.10
C ALA A 220 6.12 10.74 10.56
N ALA A 221 5.70 9.68 9.85
CA ALA A 221 5.56 9.64 8.40
C ALA A 221 4.58 8.54 7.96
N ALA A 222 4.16 8.56 6.69
CA ALA A 222 3.27 7.55 6.13
C ALA A 222 3.68 7.00 4.76
N GLY A 223 3.34 5.74 4.50
CA GLY A 223 3.53 5.05 3.23
C GLY A 223 2.21 4.68 2.56
N VAL A 224 1.96 5.13 1.34
CA VAL A 224 0.69 4.88 0.64
C VAL A 224 0.95 4.12 -0.66
N HIS A 225 0.54 2.86 -0.72
CA HIS A 225 0.60 2.07 -1.95
C HIS A 225 -0.79 1.95 -2.59
N SER A 226 -0.91 2.32 -3.86
CA SER A 226 -2.15 2.23 -4.65
C SER A 226 -3.39 2.79 -3.92
N GLY A 227 -3.19 3.82 -3.08
CA GLY A 227 -4.20 4.39 -2.20
C GLY A 227 -4.84 5.66 -2.75
N LEU A 228 -5.58 6.37 -1.89
CA LEU A 228 -6.29 7.60 -2.25
C LEU A 228 -6.06 8.70 -1.19
N PRO A 229 -6.16 9.99 -1.57
CA PRO A 229 -6.06 11.10 -0.62
C PRO A 229 -7.12 11.03 0.48
N ALA A 230 -6.76 11.47 1.68
CA ALA A 230 -7.70 11.65 2.77
C ALA A 230 -8.89 12.53 2.33
N ARG A 231 -10.10 12.13 2.74
CA ARG A 231 -11.36 12.87 2.46
C ARG A 231 -11.66 13.09 0.97
N CYS A 232 -11.16 12.21 0.09
CA CYS A 232 -11.49 12.25 -1.34
C CYS A 232 -12.91 11.75 -1.65
N ALA A 233 -13.57 11.07 -0.69
CA ALA A 233 -14.93 10.55 -0.81
C ALA A 233 -15.71 10.70 0.52
N HIS A 234 -17.02 10.62 0.42
CA HIS A 234 -17.97 10.80 1.54
C HIS A 234 -19.16 9.80 1.49
N ASP A 235 -19.19 8.94 0.48
CA ASP A 235 -20.14 7.86 0.29
C ASP A 235 -19.58 6.88 -0.77
N LEU A 236 -20.29 5.78 -1.01
CA LEU A 236 -19.86 4.76 -1.98
C LEU A 236 -19.81 5.28 -3.44
N PRO A 237 -20.80 6.04 -3.96
CA PRO A 237 -20.71 6.62 -5.30
C PRO A 237 -19.49 7.53 -5.49
N SER A 238 -19.19 8.41 -4.53
CA SER A 238 -18.00 9.26 -4.59
C SER A 238 -16.70 8.48 -4.43
N ALA A 239 -16.71 7.37 -3.65
CA ALA A 239 -15.57 6.46 -3.57
C ALA A 239 -15.23 5.84 -4.93
N LEU A 240 -16.24 5.31 -5.63
CA LEU A 240 -16.08 4.75 -6.97
C LEU A 240 -15.62 5.81 -7.99
N ALA A 241 -16.13 7.04 -7.87
CA ALA A 241 -15.67 8.16 -8.69
C ALA A 241 -14.21 8.52 -8.42
N ALA A 242 -13.80 8.59 -7.15
CA ALA A 242 -12.42 8.86 -6.74
C ALA A 242 -11.46 7.78 -7.24
N MET A 243 -11.82 6.49 -7.07
CA MET A 243 -11.04 5.36 -7.59
C MET A 243 -10.81 5.45 -9.11
N LYS A 244 -11.79 5.95 -9.87
CA LYS A 244 -11.66 6.17 -11.33
C LYS A 244 -10.88 7.44 -11.72
N GLY A 245 -10.27 8.14 -10.75
CA GLY A 245 -9.53 9.39 -10.99
C GLY A 245 -10.43 10.62 -11.14
N GLY A 246 -11.61 10.58 -10.51
CA GLY A 246 -12.53 11.72 -10.41
C GLY A 246 -11.89 12.93 -9.73
N LYS A 247 -12.41 14.12 -10.03
CA LYS A 247 -11.96 15.36 -9.39
C LYS A 247 -12.36 15.35 -7.91
N ARG A 248 -11.48 15.85 -7.02
CA ARG A 248 -11.81 16.03 -5.59
C ARG A 248 -13.12 16.84 -5.45
N PRO A 249 -14.10 16.37 -4.65
CA PRO A 249 -15.37 17.08 -4.47
C PRO A 249 -15.14 18.52 -3.99
N VAL A 250 -15.97 19.46 -4.45
CA VAL A 250 -15.87 20.89 -4.08
C VAL A 250 -16.04 21.09 -2.55
N GLN A 251 -16.76 20.22 -1.85
CA GLN A 251 -16.88 20.24 -0.39
C GLN A 251 -15.56 19.86 0.32
N ALA A 252 -14.77 18.93 -0.24
CA ALA A 252 -13.41 18.67 0.23
C ALA A 252 -12.47 19.88 -0.01
N ARG A 253 -12.78 20.72 -1.01
CA ARG A 253 -12.08 22.00 -1.26
C ARG A 253 -12.54 23.13 -0.33
N ARG A 254 -13.82 23.14 0.10
CA ARG A 254 -14.39 24.17 0.98
C ARG A 254 -14.12 23.93 2.47
N GLY A 255 -13.89 22.68 2.90
CA GLY A 255 -13.30 22.38 4.21
C GLY A 255 -11.82 22.81 4.35
N ALA A 256 -11.18 23.21 3.25
CA ALA A 256 -9.82 23.74 3.18
C ALA A 256 -9.76 25.29 3.11
N HIS A 257 -10.88 25.99 3.39
CA HIS A 257 -10.90 27.46 3.49
C HIS A 257 -10.42 28.01 4.85
N GLY A 258 -9.79 27.17 5.67
CA GLY A 258 -8.92 27.62 6.76
C GLY A 258 -7.54 27.02 6.54
N THR A 259 -6.74 27.63 5.66
CA THR A 259 -5.48 27.08 5.10
C THR A 259 -5.71 25.74 4.40
N ALA A 260 -5.30 25.59 3.15
CA ALA A 260 -5.02 24.24 2.66
C ALA A 260 -3.97 23.70 3.63
N SER A 261 -4.34 22.80 4.55
CA SER A 261 -3.41 22.34 5.57
C SER A 261 -2.28 21.66 4.82
N LEU A 262 -1.16 22.35 4.71
CA LEU A 262 0.03 21.81 4.11
C LEU A 262 0.29 20.46 4.79
N PRO A 263 0.73 19.45 4.03
CA PRO A 263 0.96 18.12 4.56
C PRO A 263 1.88 18.24 5.76
N LYS A 264 1.39 17.85 6.94
CA LYS A 264 2.09 18.08 8.22
C LYS A 264 3.21 17.09 8.48
N ARG A 265 3.27 16.01 7.69
CA ARG A 265 4.18 14.89 7.87
C ARG A 265 4.68 14.35 6.52
N PRO A 266 5.90 13.82 6.48
CA PRO A 266 6.44 13.20 5.29
C PRO A 266 5.61 12.02 4.78
N VAL A 267 5.55 11.85 3.45
CA VAL A 267 4.79 10.77 2.81
C VAL A 267 5.56 10.15 1.64
N ILE A 268 5.60 8.82 1.57
CA ILE A 268 6.10 8.08 0.41
C ILE A 268 4.95 7.33 -0.26
N VAL A 269 4.79 7.53 -1.58
CA VAL A 269 3.65 7.02 -2.36
C VAL A 269 4.16 6.09 -3.45
N PHE A 270 3.56 4.91 -3.58
CA PHE A 270 3.82 3.95 -4.66
C PHE A 270 2.55 3.71 -5.46
N HIS A 271 2.64 3.71 -6.79
CA HIS A 271 1.49 3.45 -7.65
C HIS A 271 1.89 2.84 -8.99
N GLY A 272 1.19 1.79 -9.43
CA GLY A 272 1.36 1.22 -10.76
C GLY A 272 0.62 2.01 -11.83
N ASP A 273 1.26 2.33 -12.96
CA ASP A 273 0.60 3.10 -14.03
C ASP A 273 -0.37 2.26 -14.89
N ALA A 274 -0.41 0.94 -14.70
CA ALA A 274 -1.38 0.02 -15.27
C ALA A 274 -2.44 -0.45 -14.26
N ASP A 275 -2.58 0.24 -13.12
CA ASP A 275 -3.58 -0.03 -12.09
C ASP A 275 -5.00 0.24 -12.60
N ALA A 276 -5.76 -0.84 -12.81
CA ALA A 276 -7.14 -0.80 -13.29
C ALA A 276 -8.20 -0.61 -12.18
N THR A 277 -7.77 -0.62 -10.90
CA THR A 277 -8.66 -0.53 -9.73
C THR A 277 -8.67 0.89 -9.16
N VAL A 278 -7.49 1.45 -8.91
CA VAL A 278 -7.30 2.81 -8.42
C VAL A 278 -6.45 3.56 -9.44
N ASN A 279 -7.05 4.54 -10.09
CA ASN A 279 -6.37 5.32 -11.12
C ASN A 279 -5.16 6.09 -10.53
N ILE A 280 -4.04 6.07 -11.27
CA ILE A 280 -2.78 6.73 -10.89
C ILE A 280 -2.91 8.22 -10.55
N ARG A 281 -3.94 8.91 -11.04
CA ARG A 281 -4.21 10.30 -10.64
C ARG A 281 -4.36 10.47 -9.12
N ASN A 282 -4.78 9.44 -8.40
CA ASN A 282 -4.86 9.48 -6.94
C ASN A 282 -3.49 9.60 -6.28
N ALA A 283 -2.44 8.97 -6.83
CA ALA A 283 -1.07 9.14 -6.37
C ALA A 283 -0.58 10.58 -6.54
N ALA A 284 -0.86 11.18 -7.70
CA ALA A 284 -0.53 12.58 -7.94
C ALA A 284 -1.29 13.52 -6.98
N GLN A 285 -2.54 13.19 -6.63
CA GLN A 285 -3.32 13.97 -5.66
C GLN A 285 -2.83 13.83 -4.21
N LEU A 286 -2.17 12.73 -3.85
CA LEU A 286 -1.59 12.52 -2.52
C LEU A 286 -0.38 13.44 -2.28
N VAL A 287 0.34 13.79 -3.34
CA VAL A 287 1.48 14.71 -3.31
C VAL A 287 1.15 16.09 -3.91
N ASP A 288 -0.14 16.42 -4.01
CA ASP A 288 -0.58 17.76 -4.40
C ASP A 288 -0.15 18.78 -3.34
N GLY A 289 0.44 19.90 -3.77
CA GLY A 289 1.05 20.89 -2.87
C GLY A 289 2.54 20.66 -2.54
N PHE A 290 3.17 19.62 -3.08
CA PHE A 290 4.62 19.47 -3.08
C PHE A 290 5.22 19.89 -4.43
N SER A 291 6.47 20.35 -4.43
CA SER A 291 7.24 20.73 -5.61
C SER A 291 8.54 19.94 -5.69
N ALA A 292 9.12 19.81 -6.88
CA ALA A 292 10.42 19.15 -7.05
C ALA A 292 11.51 19.86 -6.23
N ARG A 293 12.42 19.10 -5.61
CA ARG A 293 13.53 19.69 -4.84
C ARG A 293 14.46 20.50 -5.78
N PRO A 294 14.83 21.75 -5.42
CA PRO A 294 15.66 22.61 -6.27
C PRO A 294 17.13 22.16 -6.43
N GLN A 295 17.65 21.33 -5.52
CA GLN A 295 19.03 20.85 -5.55
C GLN A 295 19.08 19.31 -5.61
N GLY A 296 19.52 18.79 -6.75
CA GLY A 296 20.21 17.49 -6.84
C GLY A 296 19.46 16.34 -7.52
N ASP A 297 18.25 16.01 -7.06
CA ASP A 297 17.62 14.74 -7.44
C ASP A 297 16.14 14.94 -7.79
N GLY A 298 15.89 15.44 -9.00
CA GLY A 298 14.54 15.52 -9.57
C GLY A 298 13.92 14.14 -9.84
N GLU A 299 12.99 14.09 -10.80
CA GLU A 299 12.43 12.83 -11.29
C GLU A 299 13.54 11.90 -11.81
N GLN A 300 13.73 10.75 -11.15
CA GLN A 300 14.74 9.75 -11.48
C GLN A 300 14.09 8.47 -11.98
N ARG A 301 14.42 8.06 -13.20
CA ARG A 301 14.05 6.74 -13.71
C ARG A 301 15.04 5.70 -13.19
N ARG A 302 14.52 4.67 -12.52
CA ARG A 302 15.28 3.53 -11.98
C ARG A 302 14.77 2.23 -12.62
N THR A 303 15.68 1.32 -12.88
CA THR A 303 15.34 -0.04 -13.30
C THR A 303 16.32 -0.98 -12.64
N ASP A 304 15.84 -1.82 -11.73
CA ASP A 304 16.66 -2.90 -11.18
C ASP A 304 16.83 -4.00 -12.25
N ALA A 305 17.98 -4.68 -12.23
CA ALA A 305 18.29 -5.71 -13.22
C ALA A 305 17.22 -6.82 -13.20
N GLY A 306 16.39 -6.88 -14.25
CA GLY A 306 15.31 -7.86 -14.40
C GLY A 306 13.98 -7.49 -13.72
N GLY A 307 13.90 -6.31 -13.08
CA GLY A 307 12.68 -5.79 -12.46
C GLY A 307 11.94 -4.78 -13.35
N ARG A 308 10.79 -4.31 -12.87
CA ARG A 308 10.03 -3.23 -13.50
C ARG A 308 10.81 -1.93 -13.41
N ALA A 309 10.76 -1.15 -14.49
CA ALA A 309 11.18 0.24 -14.43
C ALA A 309 10.24 1.02 -13.51
N CYS A 310 10.78 1.94 -12.73
CA CYS A 310 10.02 2.90 -11.96
C CYS A 310 10.59 4.31 -12.15
N THR A 311 9.74 5.30 -11.90
CA THR A 311 10.11 6.69 -11.89
C THR A 311 9.84 7.26 -10.50
N VAL A 312 10.87 7.85 -9.90
CA VAL A 312 10.88 8.34 -8.52
C VAL A 312 10.99 9.86 -8.54
N SER A 313 9.96 10.53 -8.04
CA SER A 313 9.97 11.99 -7.89
C SER A 313 10.13 12.33 -6.42
N ARG A 314 11.26 12.96 -6.07
CA ARG A 314 11.50 13.50 -4.72
C ARG A 314 11.00 14.94 -4.66
N LEU A 315 10.11 15.18 -3.71
CA LEU A 315 9.31 16.38 -3.62
C LEU A 315 9.44 17.00 -2.22
N VAL A 316 9.17 18.28 -2.12
CA VAL A 316 9.16 19.03 -0.87
C VAL A 316 8.01 20.05 -0.87
N SER A 317 7.31 20.19 0.26
CA SER A 317 6.26 21.19 0.42
C SER A 317 6.87 22.58 0.68
N ALA A 318 6.04 23.62 0.64
CA ALA A 318 6.47 24.98 0.98
C ALA A 318 7.04 25.09 2.42
N ASP A 319 6.59 24.22 3.33
CA ASP A 319 7.03 24.17 4.73
C ASP A 319 8.23 23.23 4.95
N GLY A 320 8.83 22.70 3.88
CA GLY A 320 9.99 21.82 3.97
C GLY A 320 9.66 20.37 4.35
N ILE A 321 8.41 19.94 4.18
CA ILE A 321 8.00 18.55 4.42
C ILE A 321 8.28 17.72 3.17
N ASP A 322 8.94 16.58 3.35
CA ASP A 322 9.38 15.73 2.24
C ASP A 322 8.29 14.79 1.76
N ALA A 323 8.28 14.52 0.45
CA ALA A 323 7.51 13.43 -0.13
C ALA A 323 8.27 12.72 -1.24
N GLU A 324 7.93 11.46 -1.46
CA GLU A 324 8.40 10.70 -2.62
C GLU A 324 7.21 10.09 -3.37
N LEU A 325 7.22 10.19 -4.70
CA LEU A 325 6.25 9.54 -5.57
C LEU A 325 6.97 8.54 -6.48
N TRP A 326 6.66 7.26 -6.29
CA TRP A 326 7.15 6.13 -7.06
C TRP A 326 6.08 5.64 -8.03
N THR A 327 6.27 5.92 -9.31
CA THR A 327 5.44 5.39 -10.40
C THR A 327 6.08 4.12 -10.95
N ILE A 328 5.39 2.99 -10.86
CA ILE A 328 5.93 1.68 -11.26
C ILE A 328 5.34 1.31 -12.63
N HIS A 329 6.18 1.23 -13.64
CA HIS A 329 5.73 1.10 -15.03
C HIS A 329 5.22 -0.30 -15.36
N GLY A 330 4.03 -0.33 -15.95
CA GLY A 330 3.25 -1.52 -16.28
C GLY A 330 2.71 -2.29 -15.07
N ALA A 331 2.87 -1.79 -13.85
CA ALA A 331 2.45 -2.50 -12.64
C ALA A 331 0.92 -2.40 -12.45
N PRO A 332 0.26 -3.50 -12.04
CA PRO A 332 -1.17 -3.53 -11.76
C PRO A 332 -1.48 -2.99 -10.34
N HIS A 333 -2.70 -3.22 -9.87
CA HIS A 333 -3.10 -2.97 -8.48
C HIS A 333 -2.49 -4.01 -7.52
N ALA A 334 -1.21 -3.84 -7.19
CA ALA A 334 -0.47 -4.79 -6.37
C ALA A 334 0.71 -4.14 -5.65
N TRP A 335 1.08 -4.66 -4.48
CA TRP A 335 2.25 -4.26 -3.71
C TRP A 335 3.55 -4.60 -4.46
N ALA A 336 4.36 -3.58 -4.75
CA ALA A 336 5.60 -3.74 -5.50
C ALA A 336 6.70 -4.47 -4.70
N GLY A 337 7.41 -5.38 -5.36
CA GLY A 337 8.53 -6.15 -4.82
C GLY A 337 8.14 -7.19 -3.76
N GLY A 338 6.83 -7.37 -3.53
CA GLY A 338 6.28 -8.30 -2.54
C GLY A 338 6.51 -9.78 -2.88
N ASN A 339 6.07 -10.66 -1.97
CA ASN A 339 6.18 -12.10 -2.12
C ASN A 339 4.85 -12.72 -2.60
N ALA A 340 4.94 -13.58 -3.61
CA ALA A 340 3.77 -14.27 -4.20
C ALA A 340 2.99 -15.18 -3.22
N ARG A 341 3.50 -15.43 -2.01
CA ARG A 341 2.74 -16.10 -0.94
C ARG A 341 1.59 -15.24 -0.38
N GLY A 342 1.67 -13.92 -0.50
CA GLY A 342 0.56 -13.01 -0.18
C GLY A 342 -0.15 -12.56 -1.44
N SER A 343 -1.46 -12.30 -1.30
CA SER A 343 -2.28 -11.78 -2.38
C SER A 343 -1.96 -10.33 -2.74
N TYR A 344 -2.32 -9.91 -3.96
CA TYR A 344 -2.08 -8.56 -4.50
C TYR A 344 -0.61 -8.10 -4.39
N THR A 345 0.32 -8.96 -4.77
CA THR A 345 1.76 -8.63 -4.83
C THR A 345 2.27 -8.68 -6.27
N ASP A 346 3.26 -7.84 -6.56
CA ASP A 346 4.01 -7.84 -7.81
C ASP A 346 5.50 -8.00 -7.52
N PRO A 347 6.01 -9.25 -7.47
CA PRO A 347 7.41 -9.52 -7.17
C PRO A 347 8.42 -8.92 -8.16
N ALA A 348 7.97 -8.48 -9.34
CA ALA A 348 8.83 -7.83 -10.33
C ALA A 348 8.99 -6.33 -10.07
N GLY A 349 8.16 -5.72 -9.21
CA GLY A 349 8.30 -4.32 -8.82
C GLY A 349 9.52 -4.04 -7.93
N PRO A 350 9.89 -2.76 -7.72
CA PRO A 350 10.86 -2.38 -6.71
C PRO A 350 10.38 -2.80 -5.30
N ASP A 351 11.30 -3.05 -4.37
CA ASP A 351 10.97 -3.42 -2.98
C ASP A 351 10.36 -2.23 -2.22
N ALA A 352 9.03 -2.07 -2.33
CA ALA A 352 8.32 -0.97 -1.68
C ALA A 352 8.43 -1.04 -0.15
N SER A 353 8.52 -2.23 0.44
CA SER A 353 8.67 -2.38 1.88
C SER A 353 10.02 -1.85 2.36
N ALA A 354 11.10 -2.17 1.66
CA ALA A 354 12.44 -1.67 1.99
C ALA A 354 12.55 -0.15 1.78
N GLU A 355 11.98 0.38 0.70
CA GLU A 355 12.01 1.82 0.43
C GLU A 355 11.13 2.63 1.38
N MET A 356 9.96 2.10 1.78
CA MET A 356 9.15 2.70 2.86
C MET A 356 9.91 2.70 4.18
N LEU A 357 10.57 1.59 4.54
CA LEU A 357 11.38 1.52 5.76
C LEU A 357 12.52 2.54 5.73
N ARG A 358 13.27 2.64 4.62
CA ARG A 358 14.32 3.65 4.45
C ARG A 358 13.75 5.05 4.69
N PHE A 359 12.67 5.38 4.00
CA PHE A 359 12.03 6.69 4.12
C PHE A 359 11.58 6.96 5.56
N PHE A 360 10.98 5.98 6.25
CA PHE A 360 10.56 6.15 7.64
C PHE A 360 11.74 6.41 8.57
N LEU A 361 12.82 5.63 8.48
CA LEU A 361 13.99 5.79 9.35
C LEU A 361 14.72 7.13 9.13
N GLU A 362 14.59 7.74 7.96
CA GLU A 362 15.09 9.10 7.67
C GLU A 362 14.22 10.21 8.29
N HIS A 363 12.97 9.90 8.69
CA HIS A 363 11.98 10.88 9.13
C HIS A 363 11.42 10.62 10.53
N PRO A 364 12.25 10.52 11.59
CA PRO A 364 11.74 10.55 12.96
C PRO A 364 11.08 11.90 13.25
N GLN A 365 10.03 11.89 14.07
CA GLN A 365 9.37 13.10 14.54
C GLN A 365 10.32 13.91 15.42
N ARG A 366 10.59 15.15 15.02
CA ARG A 366 11.36 16.10 15.83
C ARG A 366 10.57 16.43 17.10
N ARG A 367 11.24 16.35 18.26
CA ARG A 367 10.67 16.74 19.56
C ARG A 367 10.57 18.24 19.71
#